data_AF-A0A535MVL1-F1
#
_entry.id   AF-A0A535MVL1-F1
#
_cell.length_a   1.000
_cell.length_b   1.000
_cell.length_c   1.000
_cell.angle_alpha   90.00
_cell.angle_beta   90.00
_cell.angle_gamma   90.00
#
_symmetry.space_group_name_H-M   'P 1'
#
loop_
_entity.id
_entity.type
_entity.pdbx_description
1 polymer ?
#
loop_
_entity_poly.entity_id
_entity_poly.type
_entity_poly.pdbx_seq_one_letter_code
_entity_poly.pdbx_strand_id
1 'polypeptide(L)'
;MFAGSRAADDQIHRIASTVALLDQLTYFVFIGIFVGTATGTVYAIFVFMLVEAIAIDGVRGAVQAVLVFYAGFSAVQGFRAVALNTSFLTTDLLVWSLFYTYGAVAITAVDRILVRGREARETTIPRPVATIAPMNGAALRLSQREHEVLRLVAEGYSNTMIATRLHLSESTVKTHVEALLARLNARNRAEAVAAASRLQLL
;
A
#
# COMPACT_ATOMS: atom_id res chain seq x y z
N MET A 1 -10.95 24.76 6.40
CA MET A 1 -10.86 23.72 7.45
C MET A 1 -10.30 22.38 6.93
N PHE A 2 -10.40 22.04 5.63
CA PHE A 2 -9.96 20.75 5.05
C PHE A 2 -8.45 20.57 4.80
N ALA A 3 -7.63 21.63 4.87
CA ALA A 3 -6.17 21.51 4.71
C ALA A 3 -5.49 20.83 5.93
N GLY A 4 -6.10 20.94 7.12
CA GLY A 4 -5.55 20.36 8.35
C GLY A 4 -5.66 18.84 8.41
N SER A 5 -6.75 18.24 7.89
CA SER A 5 -6.94 16.78 7.95
C SER A 5 -6.03 16.03 6.97
N ARG A 6 -5.80 16.59 5.77
CA ARG A 6 -4.90 16.01 4.77
C ARG A 6 -3.44 15.97 5.26
N ALA A 7 -2.99 17.06 5.91
CA ALA A 7 -1.66 17.10 6.50
C ALA A 7 -1.52 16.10 7.65
N ALA A 8 -2.58 15.93 8.45
CA ALA A 8 -2.61 14.97 9.55
C ALA A 8 -2.57 13.51 9.06
N ASP A 9 -3.35 13.13 8.05
CA ASP A 9 -3.35 11.75 7.52
C ASP A 9 -2.01 11.38 6.87
N ASP A 10 -1.44 12.28 6.04
CA ASP A 10 -0.10 12.07 5.46
C ASP A 10 0.98 12.02 6.56
N GLN A 11 0.80 12.77 7.65
CA GLN A 11 1.70 12.74 8.80
C GLN A 11 1.59 11.43 9.58
N ILE A 12 0.38 10.91 9.82
CA ILE A 12 0.15 9.63 10.49
C ILE A 12 0.78 8.49 9.69
N HIS A 13 0.56 8.45 8.38
CA HIS A 13 1.12 7.40 7.53
C HIS A 13 2.65 7.45 7.48
N ARG A 14 3.24 8.65 7.37
CA ARG A 14 4.70 8.82 7.46
C ARG A 14 5.26 8.36 8.80
N ILE A 15 4.59 8.71 9.91
CA ILE A 15 4.99 8.27 11.25
C ILE A 15 4.96 6.74 11.31
N ALA A 16 3.88 6.09 10.87
CA ALA A 16 3.77 4.64 10.86
C ALA A 16 4.91 3.96 10.08
N SER A 17 5.20 4.45 8.87
CA SER A 17 6.32 3.96 8.05
C SER A 17 7.67 4.12 8.76
N THR A 18 7.92 5.30 9.34
CA THR A 18 9.17 5.54 10.09
C THR A 18 9.30 4.69 11.34
N VAL A 19 8.20 4.43 12.05
CA VAL A 19 8.18 3.57 13.24
C VAL A 19 8.47 2.13 12.86
N ALA A 20 7.88 1.63 11.78
CA ALA A 20 8.17 0.29 11.28
C ALA A 20 9.64 0.12 10.88
N LEU A 21 10.24 1.12 10.23
CA LEU A 21 11.67 1.11 9.90
C LEU A 21 12.55 1.17 11.16
N LEU A 22 12.15 1.99 12.14
CA LEU A 22 12.86 2.09 13.41
C LEU A 22 12.82 0.77 14.18
N ASP A 23 11.70 0.07 14.17
CA ASP A 23 11.54 -1.23 14.82
C ASP A 23 12.47 -2.28 14.19
N GLN A 24 12.50 -2.35 12.86
CA GLN A 24 13.42 -3.23 12.12
C GLN A 24 14.89 -2.95 12.46
N LEU A 25 15.29 -1.68 12.49
CA LEU A 25 16.66 -1.29 12.85
C LEU A 25 16.99 -1.63 14.31
N THR A 26 16.06 -1.34 15.22
CA THR A 26 16.23 -1.62 16.66
C THR A 26 16.46 -3.10 16.90
N TYR A 27 15.77 -3.95 16.14
CA TYR A 27 15.93 -5.39 16.23
C TYR A 27 17.30 -5.89 15.80
N PHE A 28 17.88 -5.33 14.73
CA PHE A 28 19.24 -5.67 14.33
C PHE A 28 20.28 -5.23 15.35
N VAL A 29 20.09 -4.06 15.97
CA VAL A 29 20.92 -3.61 17.10
C VAL A 29 20.79 -4.60 18.27
N PHE A 30 19.59 -5.05 18.59
CA PHE A 30 19.35 -6.04 19.64
C PHE A 30 20.09 -7.36 19.35
N ILE A 31 19.92 -7.94 18.15
CA ILE A 31 20.65 -9.16 17.75
C ILE A 31 22.17 -8.94 17.82
N GLY A 32 22.64 -7.77 17.37
CA GLY A 32 24.05 -7.36 17.41
C GLY A 32 24.61 -7.14 18.82
N ILE A 33 23.77 -7.01 19.84
CA ILE A 33 24.19 -6.99 21.25
C ILE A 33 24.19 -8.41 21.83
N PHE A 34 23.18 -9.22 21.49
CA PHE A 34 22.99 -10.57 22.03
C PHE A 34 23.60 -11.67 21.15
N VAL A 35 24.78 -11.40 20.59
CA VAL A 35 25.45 -12.11 19.48
C VAL A 35 25.69 -13.62 19.66
N GLY A 36 25.38 -14.21 20.82
CA GLY A 36 25.51 -15.64 21.10
C GLY A 36 24.20 -16.43 21.23
N THR A 37 23.02 -15.79 21.24
CA THR A 37 21.73 -16.45 21.55
C THR A 37 20.77 -16.57 20.36
N ALA A 38 21.21 -16.15 19.17
CA ALA A 38 20.37 -16.13 17.96
C ALA A 38 20.13 -17.55 17.42
N THR A 39 19.17 -18.24 18.03
CA THR A 39 18.60 -19.52 17.58
C THR A 39 17.58 -19.28 16.47
N GLY A 40 17.23 -20.32 15.71
CA GLY A 40 16.21 -20.31 14.65
C GLY A 40 14.89 -19.56 14.98
N THR A 41 14.50 -19.54 16.27
CA THR A 41 13.32 -18.85 16.80
C THR A 41 13.36 -17.33 16.69
N VAL A 42 14.54 -16.71 16.70
CA VAL A 42 14.72 -15.26 16.55
C VAL A 42 14.28 -14.82 15.14
N TYR A 43 14.46 -15.68 14.13
CA TYR A 43 14.13 -15.32 12.75
C TYR A 43 12.63 -15.24 12.44
N ALA A 44 11.77 -15.86 13.26
CA ALA A 44 10.32 -15.80 13.06
C ALA A 44 9.76 -14.38 13.20
N ILE A 45 10.41 -13.51 14.00
CA ILE A 45 10.03 -12.11 14.19
C ILE A 45 10.15 -11.31 12.89
N PHE A 46 11.10 -11.66 12.02
CA PHE A 46 11.25 -10.97 10.74
C PHE A 46 10.03 -11.13 9.85
N VAL A 47 9.34 -12.28 9.90
CA VAL A 47 8.09 -12.48 9.16
C VAL A 47 7.01 -11.52 9.65
N PHE A 48 6.93 -11.27 10.97
CA PHE A 48 6.00 -10.30 11.52
C PHE A 48 6.33 -8.87 11.07
N MET A 49 7.59 -8.47 11.17
CA MET A 49 8.06 -7.16 10.68
C MET A 49 7.84 -6.98 9.18
N LEU A 50 7.96 -8.06 8.40
CA LEU A 50 7.70 -8.06 6.97
C LEU A 50 6.21 -7.84 6.68
N VAL A 51 5.34 -8.57 7.39
CA VAL A 51 3.90 -8.42 7.27
C VAL A 51 3.48 -7.00 7.66
N GLU A 52 4.02 -6.45 8.75
CA GLU A 52 3.73 -5.09 9.19
C GLU A 52 4.17 -4.05 8.15
N ALA A 53 5.40 -4.14 7.64
CA ALA A 53 5.88 -3.25 6.59
C ALA A 53 5.03 -3.32 5.32
N ILE A 54 4.61 -4.52 4.92
CA ILE A 54 3.71 -4.72 3.77
C ILE A 54 2.32 -4.17 4.07
N ALA A 55 1.81 -4.31 5.29
CA ALA A 55 0.50 -3.78 5.67
C ALA A 55 0.47 -2.24 5.65
N ILE A 56 1.58 -1.58 5.99
CA ILE A 56 1.68 -0.12 6.00
C ILE A 56 1.87 0.42 4.58
N ASP A 57 2.92 -0.02 3.86
CA ASP A 57 3.37 0.60 2.61
C ASP A 57 3.26 -0.33 1.38
N GLY A 58 2.63 -1.49 1.53
CA GLY A 58 2.50 -2.49 0.48
C GLY A 58 3.85 -2.94 -0.05
N VAL A 59 4.00 -2.84 -1.37
CA VAL A 59 5.22 -3.26 -2.08
C VAL A 59 6.43 -2.42 -1.68
N ARG A 60 6.24 -1.14 -1.37
CA ARG A 60 7.35 -0.25 -0.96
C ARG A 60 7.89 -0.67 0.40
N GLY A 61 6.99 -0.96 1.34
CA GLY A 61 7.35 -1.51 2.65
C GLY A 61 8.05 -2.87 2.52
N ALA A 62 7.58 -3.74 1.63
CA ALA A 62 8.24 -5.02 1.33
C ALA A 62 9.70 -4.83 0.91
N VAL A 63 9.94 -3.92 -0.05
CA VAL A 63 11.28 -3.64 -0.58
C VAL A 63 12.18 -3.05 0.51
N GLN A 64 11.67 -2.09 1.28
CA GLN A 64 12.43 -1.49 2.39
C GLN A 64 12.79 -2.53 3.45
N ALA A 65 11.83 -3.36 3.87
CA ALA A 65 12.05 -4.43 4.84
C ALA A 65 13.12 -5.41 4.37
N VAL A 66 13.08 -5.81 3.09
CA VAL A 66 14.11 -6.66 2.49
C VAL A 66 15.47 -5.98 2.50
N LEU A 67 15.56 -4.71 2.10
CA LEU A 67 16.84 -3.97 2.10
C LEU A 67 17.43 -3.86 3.52
N VAL A 68 16.61 -3.48 4.50
CA VAL A 68 17.02 -3.38 5.91
C VAL A 68 17.45 -4.76 6.41
N PHE A 69 16.75 -5.81 6.04
CA PHE A 69 17.10 -7.17 6.41
C PHE A 69 18.49 -7.58 5.90
N TYR A 70 18.75 -7.43 4.59
CA TYR A 70 20.05 -7.78 4.02
C TYR A 70 21.19 -6.96 4.62
N ALA A 71 20.99 -5.66 4.78
CA ALA A 71 22.00 -4.76 5.35
C ALA A 71 22.27 -5.09 6.83
N GLY A 72 21.22 -5.22 7.64
CA GLY A 72 21.33 -5.53 9.06
C GLY A 72 21.93 -6.92 9.29
N PHE A 73 21.50 -7.93 8.54
CA PHE A 73 21.97 -9.30 8.72
C PHE A 73 23.43 -9.46 8.30
N SER A 74 23.84 -8.84 7.18
CA SER A 74 25.25 -8.81 6.77
C SER A 74 26.13 -8.08 7.78
N ALA A 75 25.67 -6.96 8.34
CA ALA A 75 26.39 -6.21 9.36
C ALA A 75 26.58 -7.02 10.65
N VAL A 76 25.53 -7.69 11.15
CA VAL A 76 25.60 -8.53 12.34
C VAL A 76 26.55 -9.71 12.12
N GLN A 77 26.44 -10.42 11.00
CA GLN A 77 27.31 -11.56 10.71
C GLN A 77 28.77 -11.13 10.52
N GLY A 78 29.01 -9.99 9.86
CA GLY A 78 30.34 -9.43 9.68
C GLY A 78 30.96 -9.00 11.00
N PHE A 79 30.21 -8.30 11.84
CA PHE A 79 30.65 -7.93 13.19
C PHE A 79 30.96 -9.17 14.01
N ARG A 80 30.10 -10.19 13.98
CA ARG A 80 30.30 -11.43 14.72
C ARG A 80 31.53 -12.20 14.27
N ALA A 81 31.77 -12.28 12.95
CA ALA A 81 32.96 -12.90 12.40
C ALA A 81 34.25 -12.24 12.90
N VAL A 82 34.27 -10.90 12.93
CA VAL A 82 35.42 -10.12 13.42
C VAL A 82 35.56 -10.19 14.94
N ALA A 83 34.48 -9.94 15.69
CA ALA A 83 34.51 -9.77 17.14
C ALA A 83 34.71 -11.09 17.89
N LEU A 84 34.15 -12.21 17.39
CA LEU A 84 34.26 -13.52 18.02
C LEU A 84 35.31 -14.42 17.36
N ASN A 85 36.05 -13.91 16.37
CA ASN A 85 37.00 -14.67 15.55
C ASN A 85 36.38 -15.97 14.98
N THR A 86 35.12 -15.88 14.54
CA THR A 86 34.37 -16.98 13.94
C THR A 86 34.36 -16.85 12.42
N SER A 87 34.25 -17.98 11.71
CA SER A 87 34.04 -17.94 10.26
C SER A 87 32.74 -17.22 9.90
N PHE A 88 32.78 -16.46 8.80
CA PHE A 88 31.58 -15.84 8.25
C PHE A 88 30.65 -16.93 7.69
N LEU A 89 29.43 -17.02 8.24
CA LEU A 89 28.45 -18.03 7.86
C LEU A 89 27.70 -17.62 6.59
N THR A 90 28.38 -17.62 5.44
CA THR A 90 27.80 -17.21 4.14
C THR A 90 26.55 -18.01 3.78
N THR A 91 26.56 -19.31 4.07
CA THR A 91 25.41 -20.18 3.79
C THR A 91 24.17 -19.74 4.57
N ASP A 92 24.34 -19.36 5.84
CA ASP A 92 23.26 -18.87 6.69
C ASP A 92 22.73 -17.54 6.15
N LEU A 93 23.64 -16.62 5.77
CA LEU A 93 23.28 -15.37 5.09
C LEU A 93 22.42 -15.61 3.86
N LEU A 94 22.85 -16.50 2.96
CA LEU A 94 22.16 -16.78 1.70
C LEU A 94 20.80 -17.44 1.93
N VAL A 95 20.73 -18.44 2.80
CA VAL A 95 19.49 -19.17 3.07
C VAL A 95 18.42 -18.23 3.64
N TRP A 96 18.75 -17.47 4.69
CA TRP A 96 17.77 -16.57 5.32
C TRP A 96 17.37 -15.43 4.40
N SER A 97 18.32 -14.88 3.65
CA SER A 97 18.08 -13.87 2.63
C SER A 97 17.10 -14.35 1.56
N LEU A 98 17.27 -15.58 1.08
CA LEU A 98 16.38 -16.19 0.10
C LEU A 98 14.98 -16.42 0.67
N PHE A 99 14.89 -17.00 1.88
CA PHE A 99 13.61 -17.22 2.57
C PHE A 99 12.85 -15.90 2.78
N TYR A 100 13.55 -14.87 3.25
CA TYR A 100 12.94 -13.57 3.53
C TYR A 100 12.45 -12.87 2.26
N THR A 101 13.28 -12.90 1.20
CA THR A 101 12.92 -12.33 -0.10
C THR A 101 11.72 -13.07 -0.70
N TYR A 102 11.73 -14.40 -0.65
CA TYR A 102 10.63 -15.22 -1.13
C TYR A 102 9.34 -14.95 -0.34
N GLY A 103 9.43 -14.85 0.99
CA GLY A 103 8.32 -14.46 1.84
C GLY A 103 7.75 -13.09 1.45
N ALA A 104 8.61 -12.10 1.20
CA ALA A 104 8.19 -10.75 0.81
C ALA A 104 7.44 -10.77 -0.53
N VAL A 105 7.96 -11.52 -1.51
CA VAL A 105 7.32 -11.70 -2.82
C VAL A 105 5.99 -12.43 -2.67
N ALA A 106 5.95 -13.52 -1.91
CA ALA A 106 4.74 -14.33 -1.72
C ALA A 106 3.64 -13.53 -1.01
N ILE A 107 3.95 -12.84 0.10
CA ILE A 107 2.99 -12.02 0.84
C ILE A 107 2.48 -10.88 -0.04
N THR A 108 3.38 -10.18 -0.75
CA THR A 108 3.00 -9.09 -1.67
C THR A 108 2.15 -9.61 -2.85
N ALA A 109 2.46 -10.79 -3.38
CA ALA A 109 1.69 -11.41 -4.45
C ALA A 109 0.29 -11.82 -3.95
N VAL A 110 0.20 -12.41 -2.76
CA VAL A 110 -1.07 -12.76 -2.12
C VAL A 110 -1.90 -11.52 -1.85
N ASP A 111 -1.32 -10.47 -1.27
CA ASP A 111 -1.98 -9.18 -1.06
C ASP A 111 -2.55 -8.63 -2.37
N ARG A 112 -1.73 -8.58 -3.43
CA ARG A 112 -2.18 -8.14 -4.76
C ARG A 112 -3.28 -9.01 -5.35
N ILE A 113 -3.21 -10.34 -5.20
CA ILE A 113 -4.20 -11.28 -5.75
C ILE A 113 -5.51 -11.20 -4.97
N LEU A 114 -5.46 -11.13 -3.64
CA LEU A 114 -6.65 -11.05 -2.80
C LEU A 114 -7.35 -9.70 -2.94
N VAL A 115 -6.59 -8.59 -2.99
CA VAL A 115 -7.14 -7.24 -3.15
C VAL A 115 -7.68 -7.06 -4.58
N ARG A 116 -6.90 -7.37 -5.62
CA ARG A 116 -7.38 -7.25 -7.02
C ARG A 116 -8.44 -8.29 -7.39
N GLY A 117 -8.38 -9.48 -6.80
CA GLY A 117 -9.40 -10.52 -6.98
C GLY A 117 -10.73 -10.15 -6.33
N ARG A 118 -10.70 -9.43 -5.19
CA ARG A 118 -11.90 -8.81 -4.61
C ARG A 118 -12.45 -7.71 -5.50
N GLU A 119 -11.60 -6.81 -6.00
CA GLU A 119 -11.99 -5.73 -6.92
C GLU A 119 -12.70 -6.28 -8.18
N ALA A 120 -12.17 -7.35 -8.80
CA ALA A 120 -12.78 -7.99 -9.98
C ALA A 120 -14.12 -8.68 -9.66
N ARG A 121 -14.25 -9.29 -8.48
CA ARG A 121 -15.49 -9.96 -8.05
C ARG A 121 -16.58 -8.97 -7.63
N GLU A 122 -16.19 -7.84 -7.07
CA GLU A 122 -17.10 -6.75 -6.69
C GLU A 122 -17.63 -6.00 -7.94
N THR A 123 -16.88 -5.98 -9.05
CA THR A 123 -17.40 -5.57 -10.37
C THR A 123 -18.35 -6.59 -11.02
N THR A 124 -18.39 -7.84 -10.54
CA THR A 124 -19.24 -8.91 -11.14
C THR A 124 -20.56 -9.10 -10.39
N ILE A 125 -20.75 -8.49 -9.21
CA ILE A 125 -22.11 -8.38 -8.65
C ILE A 125 -22.89 -7.51 -9.64
N PRO A 126 -23.94 -8.02 -10.30
CA PRO A 126 -24.74 -7.21 -11.21
C PRO A 126 -25.52 -6.22 -10.35
N ARG A 127 -24.90 -5.08 -10.07
CA ARG A 127 -25.63 -3.87 -9.72
C ARG A 127 -26.49 -3.56 -10.95
N PRO A 128 -27.80 -3.30 -10.81
CA PRO A 128 -28.68 -3.11 -11.96
C PRO A 128 -28.03 -2.14 -12.93
N VAL A 129 -27.55 -2.68 -14.04
CA VAL A 129 -26.98 -1.91 -15.13
C VAL A 129 -28.16 -1.10 -15.63
N ALA A 130 -28.15 0.20 -15.33
CA ALA A 130 -29.01 1.11 -16.04
C ALA A 130 -28.69 0.91 -17.52
N THR A 131 -29.65 0.29 -18.22
CA THR A 131 -29.59 -0.02 -19.65
C THR A 131 -28.90 1.10 -20.41
N ILE A 132 -27.76 0.78 -21.02
CA ILE A 132 -27.04 1.69 -21.90
C ILE A 132 -27.93 1.91 -23.13
N ALA A 133 -28.68 3.01 -23.13
CA ALA A 133 -29.30 3.51 -24.35
C ALA A 133 -28.22 4.12 -25.25
N PRO A 134 -28.28 3.92 -26.58
CA PRO A 134 -27.32 4.50 -27.51
C PRO A 134 -27.34 6.02 -27.42
N MET A 135 -26.17 6.64 -27.27
CA MET A 135 -26.03 8.08 -27.07
C MET A 135 -26.21 8.84 -28.39
N ASN A 136 -27.41 9.38 -28.59
CA ASN A 136 -27.61 10.55 -29.45
C ASN A 136 -27.46 11.82 -28.60
N GLY A 137 -26.37 12.56 -28.79
CA GLY A 137 -26.33 14.03 -28.73
C GLY A 137 -26.64 14.81 -27.44
N ALA A 138 -26.90 14.23 -26.28
CA ALA A 138 -27.27 15.01 -25.09
C ALA A 138 -26.62 14.52 -23.79
N ALA A 139 -25.89 15.43 -23.13
CA ALA A 139 -25.38 15.42 -21.74
C ALA A 139 -24.76 14.10 -21.23
N LEU A 140 -23.46 14.13 -20.90
CA LEU A 140 -22.76 13.06 -20.21
C LEU A 140 -23.44 12.78 -18.85
N ARG A 141 -24.38 11.82 -18.79
CA ARG A 141 -25.08 11.45 -17.56
C ARG A 141 -24.22 10.50 -16.74
N LEU A 142 -23.49 11.05 -15.76
CA LEU A 142 -22.85 10.26 -14.71
C LEU A 142 -23.91 9.59 -13.84
N SER A 143 -23.67 8.35 -13.39
CA SER A 143 -24.53 7.69 -12.42
C SER A 143 -24.54 8.48 -11.10
N GLN A 144 -25.57 8.25 -10.28
CA GLN A 144 -25.68 8.93 -8.98
C GLN A 144 -24.42 8.75 -8.11
N ARG A 145 -23.81 7.57 -8.14
CA ARG A 145 -22.59 7.27 -7.39
C ARG A 145 -21.35 7.95 -7.97
N GLU A 146 -21.23 8.02 -9.28
CA GLU A 146 -20.15 8.78 -9.89
C GLU A 146 -20.31 10.29 -9.64
N HIS A 147 -21.54 10.82 -9.59
CA HIS A 147 -21.79 12.20 -9.17
C HIS A 147 -21.40 12.44 -7.71
N GLU A 148 -21.77 11.53 -6.80
CA GLU A 148 -21.38 11.63 -5.39
C GLU A 148 -19.85 11.61 -5.22
N VAL A 149 -19.16 10.68 -5.91
CA VAL A 149 -17.70 10.60 -5.90
C VAL A 149 -17.09 11.84 -6.56
N LEU A 150 -17.62 12.30 -7.70
CA LEU A 150 -17.16 13.51 -8.40
C LEU A 150 -17.25 14.74 -7.51
N ARG A 151 -18.36 14.91 -6.78
CA ARG A 151 -18.55 16.04 -5.87
C ARG A 151 -17.54 16.01 -4.74
N LEU A 152 -17.32 14.85 -4.12
CA LEU A 152 -16.31 14.72 -3.07
C LEU A 152 -14.88 14.91 -3.60
N VAL A 153 -14.59 14.48 -4.83
CA VAL A 153 -13.31 14.75 -5.50
C VAL A 153 -13.15 16.25 -5.78
N ALA A 154 -14.20 16.94 -6.21
CA ALA A 154 -14.20 18.39 -6.43
C ALA A 154 -14.05 19.19 -5.12
N GLU A 155 -14.61 18.67 -4.02
CA GLU A 155 -14.40 19.20 -2.67
C GLU A 155 -13.01 18.89 -2.10
N GLY A 156 -12.18 18.11 -2.81
CA GLY A 156 -10.79 17.82 -2.46
C GLY A 156 -10.56 16.61 -1.54
N TYR A 157 -11.55 15.72 -1.39
CA TYR A 157 -11.45 14.53 -0.55
C TYR A 157 -10.48 13.50 -1.14
N SER A 158 -9.77 12.77 -0.28
CA SER A 158 -8.97 11.60 -0.68
C SER A 158 -9.85 10.36 -0.87
N ASN A 159 -9.33 9.33 -1.55
CA ASN A 159 -10.06 8.08 -1.76
C ASN A 159 -10.47 7.43 -0.43
N THR A 160 -9.61 7.54 0.59
CA THR A 160 -9.84 7.08 1.96
C THR A 160 -10.98 7.84 2.64
N MET A 161 -11.02 9.18 2.52
CA MET A 161 -12.10 9.97 3.12
C MET A 161 -13.44 9.76 2.40
N ILE A 162 -13.42 9.61 1.07
CA ILE A 162 -14.60 9.26 0.28
C ILE A 162 -15.10 7.88 0.69
N ALA A 163 -14.20 6.93 0.93
CA ALA A 163 -14.52 5.58 1.38
C ALA A 163 -15.23 5.62 2.73
N THR A 164 -14.69 6.35 3.72
CA THR A 164 -15.34 6.55 5.01
C THR A 164 -16.72 7.20 4.88
N ARG A 165 -16.86 8.21 4.02
CA ARG A 165 -18.11 8.97 3.87
C ARG A 165 -19.19 8.24 3.10
N LEU A 166 -18.81 7.39 2.15
CA LEU A 166 -19.74 6.59 1.35
C LEU A 166 -19.94 5.18 1.91
N HIS A 167 -19.29 4.85 3.04
CA HIS A 167 -19.24 3.51 3.62
C HIS A 167 -18.77 2.45 2.61
N LEU A 168 -17.72 2.78 1.86
CA LEU A 168 -17.05 1.92 0.87
C LEU A 168 -15.62 1.61 1.31
N SER A 169 -14.97 0.65 0.67
CA SER A 169 -13.52 0.46 0.79
C SER A 169 -12.77 1.49 -0.07
N GLU A 170 -11.53 1.80 0.33
CA GLU A 170 -10.67 2.73 -0.42
C GLU A 170 -10.37 2.24 -1.85
N SER A 171 -10.22 0.92 -2.03
CA SER A 171 -10.07 0.29 -3.34
C SER A 171 -11.29 0.54 -4.23
N THR A 172 -12.50 0.37 -3.71
CA THR A 172 -13.75 0.60 -4.46
C THR A 172 -13.88 2.05 -4.88
N VAL A 173 -13.49 2.99 -4.02
CA VAL A 173 -13.44 4.40 -4.39
C VAL A 173 -12.42 4.67 -5.47
N LYS A 174 -11.23 4.07 -5.39
CA LYS A 174 -10.20 4.22 -6.43
C LYS A 174 -10.72 3.77 -7.79
N THR A 175 -11.43 2.63 -7.85
CA THR A 175 -12.09 2.14 -9.07
C THR A 175 -13.13 3.13 -9.58
N HIS A 176 -13.96 3.70 -8.70
CA HIS A 176 -14.93 4.72 -9.10
C HIS A 176 -14.26 5.99 -9.65
N VAL A 177 -13.14 6.42 -9.06
CA VAL A 177 -12.36 7.57 -9.52
C VAL A 177 -11.71 7.28 -10.88
N GLU A 178 -11.16 6.09 -11.10
CA GLU A 178 -10.57 5.68 -12.39
C GLU A 178 -11.62 5.60 -13.50
N ALA A 179 -12.79 5.01 -13.22
CA ALA A 179 -13.91 5.00 -14.16
C ALA A 179 -14.41 6.41 -14.50
N LEU A 180 -14.49 7.28 -13.48
CA LEU A 180 -14.86 8.68 -13.65
C LEU A 180 -13.84 9.46 -14.50
N LEU A 181 -12.54 9.24 -14.29
CA LEU A 181 -11.47 9.84 -15.10
C LEU A 181 -11.58 9.40 -16.56
N ALA A 182 -11.81 8.11 -16.80
CA ALA A 182 -12.00 7.58 -18.15
C ALA A 182 -13.23 8.19 -18.83
N ARG A 183 -14.35 8.32 -18.12
CA ARG A 183 -15.59 8.91 -18.66
C ARG A 183 -15.49 10.40 -18.94
N LEU A 184 -14.71 11.14 -18.15
CA LEU A 184 -14.46 12.56 -18.34
C LEU A 184 -13.26 12.82 -19.29
N ASN A 185 -12.64 11.77 -19.83
CA ASN A 185 -11.44 11.82 -20.64
C ASN A 185 -10.30 12.65 -19.98
N ALA A 186 -10.12 12.46 -18.68
CA ALA A 186 -9.18 13.19 -17.85
C ALA A 186 -8.02 12.29 -17.42
N ARG A 187 -6.80 12.82 -17.40
CA ARG A 187 -5.59 12.08 -17.01
C ARG A 187 -5.28 12.18 -15.52
N ASN A 188 -5.83 13.20 -14.86
CA ASN A 188 -5.67 13.41 -13.43
C ASN A 188 -6.93 13.99 -12.80
N ARG A 189 -7.02 13.90 -11.48
CA ARG A 189 -8.18 14.36 -10.70
C ARG A 189 -8.53 15.85 -10.92
N ALA A 190 -7.52 16.70 -11.13
CA ALA A 190 -7.74 18.12 -11.38
C ALA A 190 -8.35 18.36 -12.77
N GLU A 191 -7.90 17.63 -13.78
CA GLU A 191 -8.49 17.62 -15.12
C GLU A 191 -9.93 17.09 -15.09
N ALA A 192 -10.23 16.08 -14.27
CA ALA A 192 -11.60 15.58 -14.11
C ALA A 192 -12.53 16.65 -13.55
N VAL A 193 -12.12 17.37 -12.49
CA VAL A 193 -12.90 18.46 -11.91
C VAL A 193 -13.08 19.61 -12.90
N ALA A 194 -12.02 19.95 -13.64
CA ALA A 194 -12.10 20.98 -14.69
C ALA A 194 -13.04 20.58 -15.84
N ALA A 195 -12.99 19.31 -16.28
CA ALA A 195 -13.87 18.77 -17.30
C ALA A 195 -15.33 18.74 -16.81
N ALA A 196 -15.57 18.28 -15.59
CA ALA A 196 -16.90 18.27 -14.97
C ALA A 196 -17.49 19.68 -14.83
N SER A 197 -16.68 20.67 -14.46
CA SER A 197 -17.10 22.07 -14.39
C SER A 197 -17.50 22.62 -15.77
N ARG A 198 -16.74 22.31 -16.82
CA ARG A 198 -17.09 22.69 -18.21
C ARG A 198 -18.36 22.02 -18.71
N LEU A 199 -18.62 20.80 -18.25
CA LEU A 199 -19.80 20.01 -18.61
C LEU A 199 -21.02 20.29 -17.69
N GLN A 200 -20.89 21.21 -16.73
CA GLN A 200 -21.94 21.58 -15.75
C GLN A 200 -22.45 20.38 -14.93
N LEU A 201 -21.53 19.48 -14.54
CA LEU A 201 -21.80 18.28 -13.73
C LEU A 201 -21.49 18.47 -12.23
N LEU A 202 -21.21 19.70 -11.81
CA LEU A 202 -20.88 20.11 -10.44
C LEU A 202 -21.76 21.28 -10.00
#